data_AF-A0A7X8TM47-F1
#
_entry.id   AF-A0A7X8TM47-F1
#
_cell.length_a   1.000
_cell.length_b   1.000
_cell.length_c   1.000
_cell.angle_alpha   90.00
_cell.angle_beta   90.00
_cell.angle_gamma   90.00
#
_symmetry.space_group_name_H-M   'P 1'
#
loop_
_entity.id
_entity.type
_entity.pdbx_description
1 polymer ?
#
loop_
_entity_poly.entity_id
_entity_poly.type
_entity_poly.pdbx_seq_one_letter_code
_entity_poly.pdbx_strand_id
1 'polypeptide(L)'
;MSIPAISLEVPGVRLEDGGAVSVQVEPLPHVLVDTLPRLPRQEAVMVLDAVMAGNYVYGVRVGEEALDRAEEFLVRGLAEVWRRLRQFGDRRSESPGESRCRVLFDELGFEPPELQQVIHLPRIGSVRVDFWWDGVICEFDGMVKYTRGLTGQPAEETVRQEKLREDALRMLDYQVVRLTWADLDDLQVLGQKLIRAGVPHRAFQRFTAVA
;
A
#
# COMPACT_ATOMS: atom_id res chain seq x y z
N MET A 1 -31.45 10.62 -0.18
CA MET A 1 -31.59 9.22 0.27
C MET A 1 -30.93 9.11 1.64
N SER A 2 -31.53 8.38 2.58
CA SER A 2 -30.90 8.13 3.89
C SER A 2 -29.91 6.98 3.77
N ILE A 3 -28.74 7.09 4.39
CA ILE A 3 -27.80 5.96 4.52
C ILE A 3 -28.50 4.88 5.36
N PRO A 4 -28.47 3.59 4.93
CA PRO A 4 -29.05 2.50 5.71
C PRO A 4 -28.22 2.24 6.96
N ALA A 5 -28.86 2.12 8.13
CA ALA A 5 -28.19 1.71 9.37
C ALA A 5 -28.26 0.18 9.55
N ILE A 6 -27.25 -0.40 10.20
CA ILE A 6 -27.24 -1.81 10.62
C ILE A 6 -27.09 -1.90 12.14
N SER A 7 -27.66 -2.95 12.72
CA SER A 7 -27.49 -3.27 14.13
C SER A 7 -26.34 -4.25 14.30
N LEU A 8 -25.32 -3.89 15.08
CA LEU A 8 -24.21 -4.78 15.44
C LEU A 8 -24.18 -5.00 16.95
N GLU A 9 -23.99 -6.25 17.36
CA GLU A 9 -23.67 -6.59 18.74
C GLU A 9 -22.24 -6.14 19.05
N VAL A 10 -22.03 -5.47 20.19
CA VAL A 10 -20.72 -5.01 20.64
C VAL A 10 -19.95 -6.18 21.24
N PRO A 11 -18.84 -6.63 20.64
CA PRO A 11 -18.11 -7.79 21.13
C PRO A 11 -17.59 -7.58 22.54
N GLY A 12 -17.83 -8.56 23.42
CA GLY A 12 -17.34 -8.53 24.81
C GLY A 12 -18.11 -7.61 25.76
N VAL A 13 -19.22 -7.00 25.33
CA VAL A 13 -20.06 -6.13 26.18
C VAL A 13 -21.43 -6.76 26.39
N ARG A 14 -21.86 -6.83 27.66
CA ARG A 14 -23.14 -7.37 28.10
C ARG A 14 -23.83 -6.38 29.05
N LEU A 15 -25.15 -6.39 29.05
CA LEU A 15 -25.96 -5.75 30.09
C LEU A 15 -25.81 -6.51 31.41
N GLU A 16 -26.18 -5.89 32.53
CA GLU A 16 -26.10 -6.51 33.86
C GLU A 16 -26.95 -7.79 33.99
N ASP A 17 -28.04 -7.88 33.22
CA ASP A 17 -28.91 -9.06 33.13
C ASP A 17 -28.38 -10.15 32.17
N GLY A 18 -27.19 -9.94 31.59
CA GLY A 18 -26.57 -10.84 30.62
C GLY A 18 -27.02 -10.62 29.17
N GLY A 19 -27.89 -9.64 28.90
CA GLY A 19 -28.33 -9.29 27.55
C GLY A 19 -27.19 -8.79 26.65
N ALA A 20 -27.29 -9.06 25.35
CA ALA A 20 -26.38 -8.49 24.36
C ALA A 20 -26.59 -6.99 24.21
N VAL A 21 -25.49 -6.22 24.13
CA VAL A 21 -25.55 -4.79 23.78
C VAL A 21 -25.39 -4.66 22.27
N SER A 22 -26.38 -4.05 21.62
CA SER A 22 -26.32 -3.74 20.19
C SER A 22 -26.35 -2.24 19.95
N VAL A 23 -25.60 -1.79 18.95
CA VAL A 23 -25.53 -0.40 18.51
C VAL A 23 -25.92 -0.27 17.05
N GLN A 24 -26.54 0.85 16.70
CA GLN A 24 -26.79 1.23 15.31
C GLN A 24 -25.52 1.85 14.74
N VAL A 25 -25.03 1.29 13.64
CA VAL A 25 -23.84 1.79 12.94
C VAL A 25 -24.10 1.90 11.44
N GLU A 26 -23.27 2.69 10.77
CA GLU A 26 -23.25 2.72 9.32
C GLU A 26 -22.50 1.49 8.77
N PRO A 27 -22.99 0.87 7.68
CA PRO A 27 -22.29 -0.20 7.00
C PRO A 27 -20.92 0.26 6.52
N LEU A 28 -19.91 -0.59 6.74
CA LEU A 28 -18.52 -0.29 6.35
C LEU A 28 -18.35 0.24 4.91
N PRO A 29 -19.02 -0.30 3.85
CA PRO A 29 -18.93 0.27 2.51
C PRO A 29 -19.34 1.74 2.43
N HIS A 30 -20.40 2.15 3.15
CA HIS A 30 -20.85 3.54 3.16
C HIS A 30 -19.86 4.44 3.90
N VAL A 31 -19.34 3.96 5.04
CA VAL A 31 -18.30 4.67 5.79
C VAL A 31 -17.04 4.88 4.95
N LEU A 32 -16.60 3.88 4.20
CA LEU A 32 -15.42 3.98 3.34
C LEU A 32 -15.64 4.96 2.19
N VAL A 33 -16.75 4.81 1.48
CA VAL A 33 -17.12 5.64 0.32
C VAL A 33 -17.29 7.10 0.74
N ASP A 34 -17.84 7.37 1.92
CA ASP A 34 -17.96 8.73 2.44
C ASP A 34 -16.63 9.25 3.01
N THR A 35 -15.93 8.48 3.86
CA THR A 35 -14.79 9.01 4.62
C THR A 35 -13.54 9.17 3.75
N LEU A 36 -13.20 8.18 2.91
CA LEU A 36 -11.91 8.16 2.21
C LEU A 36 -11.71 9.38 1.28
N PRO A 37 -12.72 9.86 0.53
CA PRO A 37 -12.60 11.10 -0.26
C PRO A 37 -12.31 12.38 0.53
N ARG A 38 -12.48 12.36 1.86
CA ARG A 38 -12.26 13.52 2.75
C ARG A 38 -10.91 13.46 3.48
N LEU A 39 -10.20 12.35 3.39
CA LEU A 39 -8.89 12.19 4.00
C LEU A 39 -7.77 12.71 3.09
N PRO A 40 -6.60 13.02 3.65
CA PRO A 40 -5.38 13.17 2.86
C PRO A 40 -5.18 11.94 1.96
N ARG A 41 -4.77 12.16 0.71
CA ARG A 41 -4.68 11.10 -0.32
C ARG A 41 -3.87 9.88 0.14
N GLN A 42 -2.76 10.12 0.84
CA GLN A 42 -1.89 9.06 1.37
C GLN A 42 -2.65 8.14 2.33
N GLU A 43 -3.35 8.71 3.31
CA GLU A 43 -4.16 7.96 4.30
C GLU A 43 -5.33 7.24 3.63
N ALA A 44 -6.02 7.91 2.70
CA ALA A 44 -7.13 7.33 1.97
C ALA A 44 -6.72 6.06 1.22
N VAL A 45 -5.57 6.09 0.53
CA VAL A 45 -5.05 4.95 -0.23
C VAL A 45 -4.56 3.83 0.71
N MET A 46 -3.92 4.15 1.83
CA MET A 46 -3.53 3.13 2.82
C MET A 46 -4.72 2.30 3.29
N VAL A 47 -5.82 2.96 3.66
CA VAL A 47 -7.04 2.27 4.10
C VAL A 47 -7.66 1.48 2.94
N LEU A 48 -7.72 2.09 1.75
CA LEU A 48 -8.32 1.46 0.58
C LEU A 48 -7.58 0.20 0.15
N ASP A 49 -6.24 0.24 0.05
CA ASP A 49 -5.41 -0.92 -0.30
C ASP A 49 -5.62 -2.05 0.72
N ALA A 50 -5.65 -1.73 2.03
CA ALA A 50 -5.91 -2.71 3.08
C ALA A 50 -7.30 -3.35 2.96
N VAL A 51 -8.33 -2.55 2.61
CA VAL A 51 -9.68 -3.07 2.36
C VAL A 51 -9.72 -3.98 1.14
N MET A 52 -9.09 -3.58 0.03
CA MET A 52 -9.02 -4.35 -1.21
C MET A 52 -8.25 -5.67 -1.03
N ALA A 53 -7.20 -5.67 -0.21
CA ALA A 53 -6.45 -6.87 0.15
C ALA A 53 -7.21 -7.79 1.12
N GLY A 54 -8.21 -7.25 1.84
CA GLY A 54 -8.89 -7.93 2.93
C GLY A 54 -8.03 -8.04 4.21
N ASN A 55 -7.01 -7.18 4.34
CA ASN A 55 -6.05 -7.16 5.43
C ASN A 55 -6.51 -6.28 6.59
N TYR A 56 -7.71 -6.55 7.14
CA TYR A 56 -8.24 -5.85 8.32
C TYR A 56 -8.96 -6.80 9.29
N VAL A 57 -8.89 -6.46 10.57
CA VAL A 57 -9.10 -7.37 11.70
C VAL A 57 -10.57 -7.73 11.96
N TYR A 58 -11.52 -7.13 11.25
CA TYR A 58 -12.94 -7.27 11.56
C TYR A 58 -13.67 -8.39 10.81
N GLY A 59 -12.98 -9.16 9.95
CA GLY A 59 -13.54 -10.35 9.29
C GLY A 59 -14.68 -10.10 8.30
N VAL A 60 -15.10 -8.85 8.12
CA VAL A 60 -16.00 -8.42 7.05
C VAL A 60 -15.17 -8.33 5.79
N ARG A 61 -15.61 -8.92 4.68
CA ARG A 61 -15.08 -8.61 3.36
C ARG A 61 -16.00 -7.59 2.72
N VAL A 62 -15.42 -6.52 2.17
CA VAL A 62 -16.16 -5.53 1.40
C VAL A 62 -16.01 -5.90 -0.07
N GLY A 63 -17.11 -6.33 -0.69
CA GLY A 63 -17.16 -6.64 -2.12
C GLY A 63 -17.41 -5.40 -2.98
N GLU A 64 -17.02 -5.46 -4.25
CA GLU A 64 -17.20 -4.37 -5.22
C GLU A 64 -18.66 -3.93 -5.34
N GLU A 65 -19.62 -4.87 -5.38
CA GLU A 65 -21.06 -4.55 -5.45
C GLU A 65 -21.57 -3.75 -4.24
N ALA A 66 -20.92 -3.90 -3.07
CA ALA A 66 -21.29 -3.15 -1.88
C ALA A 66 -20.73 -1.71 -1.94
N LEU A 67 -19.55 -1.53 -2.54
CA LEU A 67 -18.97 -0.21 -2.81
C LEU A 67 -19.75 0.53 -3.89
N ASP A 68 -20.13 -0.16 -4.97
CA ASP A 68 -20.92 0.42 -6.07
C ASP A 68 -22.26 0.95 -5.56
N ARG A 69 -22.97 0.17 -4.74
CA ARG A 69 -24.23 0.63 -4.12
C ARG A 69 -24.02 1.80 -3.16
N ALA A 70 -22.94 1.80 -2.38
CA ALA A 70 -22.65 2.91 -1.46
C ALA A 70 -22.30 4.20 -2.22
N GLU A 71 -21.66 4.11 -3.39
CA GLU A 71 -21.31 5.24 -4.25
C GLU A 71 -22.55 6.02 -4.73
N GLU A 72 -23.70 5.35 -4.90
CA GLU A 72 -24.97 5.99 -5.30
C GLU A 72 -25.45 7.07 -4.31
N PHE A 73 -24.98 7.03 -3.06
CA PHE A 73 -25.35 7.97 -2.01
C PHE A 73 -24.42 9.20 -1.92
N LEU A 74 -23.31 9.23 -2.68
CA LEU A 74 -22.37 10.35 -2.68
C LEU A 74 -22.89 11.55 -3.47
N VAL A 75 -22.61 12.75 -2.96
CA VAL A 75 -22.72 13.98 -3.76
C VAL A 75 -21.65 13.97 -4.86
N ARG A 76 -21.98 14.56 -6.02
CA ARG A 76 -21.19 14.47 -7.27
C ARG A 76 -19.69 14.74 -7.07
N GLY A 77 -19.31 15.79 -6.33
CA GLY A 77 -17.90 16.14 -6.13
C GLY A 77 -17.10 15.07 -5.38
N LEU A 78 -17.71 14.42 -4.39
CA LEU A 78 -17.06 13.33 -3.64
C LEU A 78 -17.01 12.04 -4.46
N ALA A 79 -18.02 11.78 -5.30
CA ALA A 79 -18.02 10.63 -6.19
C ALA A 79 -16.83 10.66 -7.18
N GLU A 80 -16.45 11.83 -7.68
CA GLU A 80 -15.28 11.95 -8.56
C GLU A 80 -13.96 11.66 -7.83
N VAL A 81 -13.80 12.15 -6.60
CA VAL A 81 -12.62 11.86 -5.76
C VAL A 81 -12.57 10.38 -5.39
N TRP A 82 -13.70 9.81 -4.98
CA TRP A 82 -13.85 8.38 -4.69
C TRP A 82 -13.42 7.50 -5.88
N ARG A 83 -13.92 7.78 -7.09
CA ARG A 83 -13.54 7.01 -8.28
C ARG A 83 -12.05 7.08 -8.58
N ARG A 84 -11.42 8.24 -8.40
CA ARG A 84 -9.96 8.39 -8.57
C ARG A 84 -9.18 7.58 -7.53
N LEU A 85 -9.62 7.59 -6.27
CA LEU A 85 -9.03 6.75 -5.21
C LEU A 85 -9.18 5.27 -5.55
N ARG A 86 -10.39 4.83 -5.91
CA ARG A 86 -10.69 3.44 -6.28
C ARG A 86 -9.91 2.96 -7.50
N GLN A 87 -9.67 3.84 -8.47
CA GLN A 87 -8.80 3.55 -9.63
C GLN A 87 -7.32 3.44 -9.24
N PHE A 88 -6.88 4.19 -8.22
CA PHE A 88 -5.49 4.17 -7.76
C PHE A 88 -5.19 3.00 -6.80
N GLY A 89 -6.18 2.55 -6.04
CA GLY A 89 -6.03 1.47 -5.06
C GLY A 89 -5.49 0.17 -5.69
N ASP A 90 -4.67 -0.56 -4.95
CA ASP A 90 -4.09 -1.83 -5.38
C ASP A 90 -3.98 -2.80 -4.20
N ARG A 91 -4.65 -3.95 -4.34
CA ARG A 91 -4.63 -5.05 -3.36
C ARG A 91 -3.24 -5.68 -3.12
N ARG A 92 -2.25 -5.36 -3.96
CA ARG A 92 -0.88 -5.90 -3.85
C ARG A 92 0.00 -5.10 -2.90
N SER A 93 -0.42 -3.92 -2.44
CA SER A 93 0.30 -3.21 -1.38
C SER A 93 0.18 -3.99 -0.08
N GLU A 94 1.30 -4.44 0.48
CA GLU A 94 1.32 -5.30 1.66
C GLU A 94 1.45 -4.51 2.98
N SER A 95 1.71 -3.20 2.90
CA SER A 95 1.85 -2.33 4.08
C SER A 95 1.37 -0.89 3.85
N PRO A 96 1.02 -0.15 4.93
CA PRO A 96 0.70 1.28 4.82
C PRO A 96 1.86 2.10 4.24
N GLY A 97 3.10 1.70 4.52
CA GLY A 97 4.27 2.36 3.98
C GLY A 97 4.43 2.15 2.49
N GLU A 98 4.14 0.95 1.98
CA GLU A 98 4.10 0.70 0.54
C GLU A 98 3.02 1.54 -0.16
N SER A 99 1.82 1.61 0.42
CA SER A 99 0.73 2.46 -0.10
C SER A 99 1.16 3.93 -0.14
N ARG A 100 1.84 4.42 0.91
CA ARG A 100 2.40 5.77 0.96
C ARG A 100 3.44 6.01 -0.12
N CYS A 101 4.39 5.09 -0.30
CA CYS A 101 5.40 5.14 -1.36
C CYS A 101 4.75 5.36 -2.71
N ARG A 102 3.72 4.56 -3.06
CA ARG A 102 3.02 4.69 -4.35
C ARG A 102 2.40 6.05 -4.56
N VAL A 103 1.73 6.59 -3.54
CA VAL A 103 1.14 7.94 -3.62
C VAL A 103 2.24 8.98 -3.84
N LEU A 104 3.34 8.88 -3.12
CA LEU A 104 4.47 9.82 -3.26
C LEU A 104 5.19 9.70 -4.61
N PHE A 105 5.35 8.49 -5.14
CA PHE A 105 5.90 8.29 -6.49
C PHE A 105 5.05 9.01 -7.54
N ASP A 106 3.72 8.85 -7.43
CA ASP A 106 2.80 9.53 -8.33
C ASP A 106 2.79 11.05 -8.15
N GLU A 107 2.76 11.54 -6.91
CA GLU A 107 2.79 12.98 -6.61
C GLU A 107 4.08 13.64 -7.09
N LEU A 108 5.21 12.93 -6.99
CA LEU A 108 6.50 13.40 -7.47
C LEU A 108 6.68 13.26 -8.98
N GLY A 109 5.79 12.55 -9.69
CA GLY A 109 5.83 12.44 -11.15
C GLY A 109 6.59 11.24 -11.71
N PHE A 110 6.94 10.25 -10.88
CA PHE A 110 7.54 9.00 -11.33
C PHE A 110 6.51 8.10 -12.02
N GLU A 111 6.99 7.22 -12.90
CA GLU A 111 6.14 6.17 -13.47
C GLU A 111 5.67 5.20 -12.38
N PRO A 112 4.47 4.63 -12.49
CA PRO A 112 4.01 3.65 -11.51
C PRO A 112 4.89 2.38 -11.56
N PRO A 113 5.31 1.83 -10.41
CA PRO A 113 6.03 0.56 -10.38
C PRO A 113 5.10 -0.63 -10.63
N GLU A 114 5.68 -1.76 -11.03
CA GLU A 114 5.06 -3.07 -10.83
C GLU A 114 5.25 -3.50 -9.37
N LEU A 115 4.14 -3.81 -8.68
CA LEU A 115 4.15 -4.18 -7.27
C LEU A 115 4.39 -5.68 -7.09
N GLN A 116 5.13 -6.03 -6.03
CA GLN A 116 5.31 -7.42 -5.58
C GLN A 116 5.87 -8.33 -6.69
N GLN A 117 6.75 -7.78 -7.52
CA GLN A 117 7.32 -8.45 -8.69
C GLN A 117 8.27 -9.56 -8.28
N VAL A 118 8.20 -10.70 -8.97
CA VAL A 118 9.09 -11.84 -8.74
C VAL A 118 10.20 -11.83 -9.77
N ILE A 119 11.43 -11.68 -9.29
CA ILE A 119 12.66 -11.68 -10.09
C ILE A 119 13.33 -13.04 -9.94
N HIS A 120 13.69 -13.67 -11.05
CA HIS A 120 14.41 -14.93 -11.06
C HIS A 120 15.92 -14.70 -11.12
N LEU A 121 16.61 -15.06 -10.05
CA LEU A 121 18.06 -14.92 -9.91
C LEU A 121 18.73 -16.29 -10.17
N PRO A 122 19.59 -16.41 -11.20
CA PRO A 122 20.33 -17.64 -11.45
C PRO A 122 21.10 -18.07 -10.19
N ARG A 123 20.95 -19.33 -9.77
CA ARG A 123 21.59 -19.96 -8.59
C ARG A 123 21.10 -19.52 -7.21
N ILE A 124 20.31 -18.44 -7.11
CA ILE A 124 19.83 -17.88 -5.84
C ILE A 124 18.32 -18.08 -5.67
N GLY A 125 17.62 -18.32 -6.79
CA GLY A 125 16.19 -18.62 -6.81
C GLY A 125 15.36 -17.38 -7.10
N SER A 126 14.10 -17.41 -6.72
CA SER A 126 13.17 -16.30 -6.97
C SER A 126 13.13 -15.36 -5.78
N VAL A 127 13.20 -14.06 -6.05
CA VAL A 127 13.10 -12.99 -5.06
C VAL A 127 11.88 -12.13 -5.40
N ARG A 128 11.00 -11.94 -4.43
CA ARG A 128 9.90 -10.97 -4.53
C ARG A 128 10.37 -9.62 -3.98
N VAL A 129 10.06 -8.55 -4.71
CA VAL A 129 10.42 -7.16 -4.37
C VAL A 129 9.18 -6.28 -4.31
N ASP A 130 9.17 -5.28 -3.44
CA ASP A 130 7.99 -4.44 -3.23
C ASP A 130 7.62 -3.62 -4.48
N PHE A 131 8.60 -2.97 -5.10
CA PHE A 131 8.42 -2.12 -6.27
C PHE A 131 9.48 -2.40 -7.34
N TRP A 132 9.02 -2.47 -8.58
CA TRP A 132 9.87 -2.73 -9.73
C TRP A 132 9.61 -1.73 -10.86
N TRP A 133 10.71 -1.20 -11.40
CA TRP A 133 10.79 -0.62 -12.74
C TRP A 133 11.86 -1.38 -13.52
N ASP A 134 11.86 -1.27 -14.84
CA ASP A 134 12.88 -1.91 -15.68
C ASP A 134 14.29 -1.46 -15.25
N GLY A 135 15.04 -2.36 -14.60
CA GLY A 135 16.38 -2.11 -14.06
C GLY A 135 16.46 -1.52 -12.64
N VAL A 136 15.34 -1.16 -12.00
CA VAL A 136 15.34 -0.55 -10.65
C VAL A 136 14.38 -1.28 -9.71
N ILE A 137 14.94 -1.74 -8.59
CA ILE A 137 14.22 -2.33 -7.46
C ILE A 137 14.11 -1.28 -6.37
N CYS A 138 12.92 -1.11 -5.80
CA CYS A 138 12.75 -0.34 -4.57
C CYS A 138 12.03 -1.19 -3.52
N GLU A 139 12.59 -1.22 -2.31
CA GLU A 139 12.04 -1.94 -1.16
C GLU A 139 11.71 -0.93 -0.07
N PHE A 140 10.56 -1.08 0.59
CA PHE A 140 10.20 -0.26 1.73
C PHE A 140 10.51 -0.98 3.04
N ASP A 141 11.49 -0.46 3.79
CA ASP A 141 11.78 -0.92 5.13
C ASP A 141 10.99 -0.10 6.16
N GLY A 142 9.83 -0.64 6.52
CA GLY A 142 8.93 -0.04 7.50
C GLY A 142 9.45 -0.05 8.94
N MET A 143 10.73 -0.27 9.24
CA MET A 143 11.34 -0.15 10.59
C MET A 143 10.55 -0.81 11.75
N VAL A 144 9.71 -1.81 11.45
CA VAL A 144 9.11 -2.77 12.38
C VAL A 144 9.41 -4.19 11.88
N LYS A 145 10.69 -4.45 11.58
CA LYS A 145 11.27 -5.80 11.68
C LYS A 145 12.18 -5.97 12.90
N TYR A 146 12.16 -5.04 13.86
CA TYR A 146 12.72 -5.27 15.20
C TYR A 146 11.77 -6.06 16.10
N THR A 147 11.38 -7.25 15.62
CA THR A 147 11.43 -8.43 16.47
C THR A 147 12.44 -9.36 15.83
N ARG A 148 13.70 -9.23 16.26
CA ARG A 148 14.55 -10.41 16.44
C ARG A 148 13.66 -11.48 17.10
N GLY A 149 13.22 -12.50 16.36
CA GLY A 149 12.59 -13.67 16.98
C GLY A 149 11.23 -14.14 16.47
N LEU A 150 10.83 -13.91 15.21
CA LEU A 150 9.61 -14.55 14.66
C LEU A 150 9.84 -15.74 13.72
N THR A 151 11.09 -16.11 13.42
CA THR A 151 11.39 -17.31 12.60
C THR A 151 12.23 -18.36 13.31
N GLY A 152 12.66 -18.13 14.56
CA GLY A 152 13.56 -19.05 15.27
C GLY A 152 14.92 -19.27 14.58
N GLN A 153 15.23 -18.52 13.53
CA GLN A 153 16.50 -18.62 12.82
C GLN A 153 17.58 -17.75 13.48
N PRO A 154 18.84 -18.21 13.54
CA PRO A 154 19.94 -17.42 14.09
C PRO A 154 20.10 -16.09 13.33
N ALA A 155 20.26 -14.99 14.06
CA ALA A 155 20.37 -13.65 13.49
C ALA A 155 21.49 -13.53 12.44
N GLU A 156 22.56 -14.32 12.57
CA GLU A 156 23.68 -14.37 11.63
C GLU A 156 23.28 -14.96 10.27
N GLU A 157 22.39 -15.95 10.24
CA GLU A 157 21.93 -16.57 9.00
C GLU A 157 21.00 -15.62 8.23
N THR A 158 20.13 -14.89 8.93
CA THR A 158 19.29 -13.84 8.31
C THR A 158 20.16 -12.75 7.68
N VAL A 159 21.19 -12.27 8.38
CA VAL A 159 22.12 -11.26 7.84
C VAL A 159 22.92 -11.81 6.66
N ARG A 160 23.32 -13.09 6.68
CA ARG A 160 24.03 -13.74 5.58
C ARG A 160 23.15 -13.88 4.34
N GLN A 161 21.90 -14.31 4.50
CA GLN A 161 20.94 -14.42 3.41
C GLN A 161 20.61 -13.05 2.81
N GLU A 162 20.49 -12.01 3.64
CA GLU A 162 20.24 -10.64 3.18
C GLU A 162 21.43 -10.08 2.38
N LYS A 163 22.67 -10.35 2.82
CA LYS A 163 23.88 -10.00 2.06
C LYS A 163 23.99 -10.76 0.73
N LEU A 164 23.75 -12.07 0.74
CA LEU A 164 23.76 -12.89 -0.48
C LEU A 164 22.71 -12.42 -1.48
N ARG A 165 21.54 -11.98 -1.01
CA ARG A 165 20.48 -11.39 -1.82
C ARG A 165 20.91 -10.06 -2.43
N GLU A 166 21.52 -9.18 -1.63
CA GLU A 166 22.00 -7.88 -2.12
C GLU A 166 23.13 -8.05 -3.16
N ASP A 167 24.07 -8.96 -2.91
CA ASP A 167 25.15 -9.28 -3.84
C ASP A 167 24.60 -9.89 -5.14
N ALA A 168 23.55 -10.72 -5.07
CA ALA A 168 22.86 -11.29 -6.24
C ALA A 168 22.25 -10.23 -7.15
N LEU A 169 21.54 -9.27 -6.55
CA LEU A 169 20.85 -8.21 -7.28
C LEU A 169 21.86 -7.27 -7.93
N ARG A 170 22.96 -6.95 -7.23
CA ARG A 170 24.07 -6.17 -7.77
C ARG A 170 24.79 -6.86 -8.93
N MET A 171 24.94 -8.19 -8.88
CA MET A 171 25.56 -8.96 -9.98
C MET A 171 24.73 -8.98 -11.27
N LEU A 172 23.45 -8.62 -11.21
CA LEU A 172 22.55 -8.53 -12.38
C LEU A 172 22.32 -7.08 -12.84
N ASP A 173 23.18 -6.15 -12.42
CA ASP A 173 23.11 -4.71 -12.73
C ASP A 173 21.82 -4.01 -12.27
N TYR A 174 21.04 -4.62 -11.35
CA TYR A 174 19.87 -3.96 -10.78
C TYR A 174 20.27 -2.86 -9.78
N GLN A 175 19.70 -1.67 -9.95
CA GLN A 175 19.78 -0.62 -8.95
C GLN A 175 18.78 -0.90 -7.83
N VAL A 176 19.26 -1.06 -6.59
CA VAL A 176 18.40 -1.32 -5.43
C VAL A 176 18.32 -0.07 -4.56
N VAL A 177 17.10 0.42 -4.33
CA VAL A 177 16.79 1.53 -3.42
C VAL A 177 16.06 0.99 -2.21
N ARG A 178 16.49 1.40 -1.01
CA ARG A 178 15.74 1.17 0.22
C ARG A 178 15.15 2.49 0.72
N LEU A 179 13.85 2.47 0.95
CA LEU A 179 13.12 3.59 1.53
C LEU A 179 12.72 3.26 2.96
N THR A 180 12.79 4.27 3.81
CA THR A 180 12.35 4.22 5.20
C THR A 180 11.27 5.28 5.43
N TRP A 181 10.60 5.24 6.57
CA TRP A 181 9.67 6.30 6.97
C TRP A 181 10.28 7.70 6.89
N ALA A 182 11.53 7.86 7.32
CA ALA A 182 12.24 9.14 7.27
C ALA A 182 12.44 9.66 5.84
N ASP A 183 12.58 8.76 4.86
CA ASP A 183 12.65 9.15 3.45
C ASP A 183 11.31 9.67 2.94
N LEU A 184 10.20 9.08 3.40
CA LEU A 184 8.85 9.50 2.98
C LEU A 184 8.44 10.85 3.59
N ASP A 185 9.09 11.25 4.69
CA ASP A 185 8.85 12.53 5.37
C ASP A 185 9.63 13.70 4.74
N ASP A 186 10.64 13.42 3.91
CA ASP A 186 11.40 14.42 3.16
C ASP A 186 11.31 14.14 1.64
N LEU A 187 10.37 14.83 0.99
CA LEU A 187 10.10 14.68 -0.44
C LEU A 187 11.31 14.99 -1.33
N GLN A 188 12.20 15.88 -0.88
CA GLN A 188 13.41 16.23 -1.63
C GLN A 188 14.41 15.07 -1.58
N VAL A 189 14.62 14.49 -0.39
CA VAL A 189 15.48 13.31 -0.23
C VAL A 189 14.93 12.12 -1.00
N LEU A 190 13.62 11.85 -0.90
CA LEU A 190 12.94 10.80 -1.65
C LEU A 190 13.15 10.97 -3.16
N GLY A 191 12.82 12.15 -3.70
CA GLY A 191 12.96 12.44 -5.12
C GLY A 191 14.40 12.29 -5.61
N GLN A 192 15.39 12.80 -4.84
CA GLN A 192 16.80 12.65 -5.18
C GLN A 192 17.26 11.18 -5.19
N LYS A 193 16.82 10.37 -4.23
CA LYS A 193 17.12 8.93 -4.19
C LYS A 193 16.60 8.22 -5.44
N LEU A 194 15.34 8.45 -5.79
CA LEU A 194 14.69 7.81 -6.94
C LEU A 194 15.31 8.26 -8.27
N ILE A 195 15.59 9.56 -8.44
CA ILE A 195 16.27 10.08 -9.65
C ILE A 195 17.66 9.47 -9.81
N ARG A 196 18.46 9.42 -8.73
CA ARG A 196 19.82 8.84 -8.78
C ARG A 196 19.80 7.35 -9.10
N ALA A 197 18.77 6.64 -8.67
CA ALA A 197 18.59 5.23 -8.97
C ALA A 197 18.10 4.97 -10.41
N GLY A 198 17.73 6.02 -11.15
CA GLY A 198 17.24 5.90 -12.52
C GLY A 198 15.76 5.54 -12.63
N VAL A 199 14.96 5.78 -11.58
CA VAL A 199 13.51 5.55 -11.65
C VAL A 199 12.90 6.44 -12.74
N PRO A 200 12.16 5.86 -13.71
CA PRO A 200 11.56 6.63 -14.80
C PRO A 200 10.63 7.72 -14.28
N HIS A 201 10.73 8.91 -14.87
CA HIS A 201 9.93 10.06 -14.48
C HIS A 201 9.22 10.65 -15.70
N ARG A 202 7.90 10.92 -15.55
CA ARG A 202 7.01 11.36 -16.64
C ARG A 202 7.47 12.62 -17.36
N ALA A 203 8.21 13.49 -16.66
CA ALA A 203 8.76 14.70 -17.26
C ALA A 203 9.97 14.44 -18.19
N PHE A 204 10.77 13.38 -17.95
CA PHE A 204 11.98 13.10 -18.74
C PHE A 204 11.69 12.26 -20.00
N GLN A 205 10.57 11.52 -20.03
CA GLN A 205 10.15 10.75 -21.20
C GLN A 205 9.60 11.62 -22.36
N ARG A 206 9.37 12.92 -22.14
CA ARG A 206 8.91 13.85 -23.19
C ARG A 206 10.00 14.29 -24.17
N PHE A 207 11.24 13.88 -23.96
CA PHE A 207 12.36 14.17 -24.86
C PHE A 207 12.89 12.88 -25.48
N THR A 208 12.23 12.40 -26.54
CA THR A 208 12.87 11.45 -27.46
C THR A 208 13.78 12.27 -28.36
N ALA A 209 15.10 12.12 -28.22
CA ALA A 209 16.02 12.62 -29.23
C ALA A 209 15.71 11.89 -30.54
N VAL A 210 15.19 12.62 -31.52
CA VAL A 210 15.06 12.12 -32.89
C VAL A 210 16.48 12.04 -33.44
N ALA A 211 16.93 10.81 -33.73
CA ALA A 211 18.19 10.56 -34.44
C ALA A 211 18.08 10.97 -35.91
#